data_AF-A0A7S4V8V2-F1
#
_entry.id   AF-A0A7S4V8V2-F1
#
_cell.length_a   1.000
_cell.length_b   1.000
_cell.length_c   1.000
_cell.angle_alpha   90.00
_cell.angle_beta   90.00
_cell.angle_gamma   90.00
#
_symmetry.space_group_name_H-M   'P 1'
#
loop_
_entity.id
_entity.type
_entity.pdbx_description
1 polymer ?
#
loop_
_entity_poly.entity_id
_entity_poly.type
_entity_poly.pdbx_seq_one_letter_code
_entity_poly.pdbx_strand_id
1 'polypeptide(L)'
;VLSAESNSLGTERARETITMKLAVKFLFAHAALGVMVSASDITQHLGIGFSTEYMSVKPTFDTVTNKVVPNLQNTLGISNFRIYNANEEAEYIATLIKENNDITFIVDTGYLWYRESERVVLADLTSDIVTRYLNDYINDVGEKVKAVNGDEYEWLDNVQQVFYFNEPYIEYYYHWGHKAYPDVKDYSNDVARVGGFVQEFFNTYKDGKYKTVISVGPVFSTAYTEGLTDILLTHGLQMQAGAGAPLRFNINLYACFPFQPGYKSFWPLYLLTQCLDGSFLETQVTGWKLFFASYSIEGINPDDITFTITETGWPTAGEPYASEYLAAQYYNSTITRMKDPTSALYGVDLYLFEALDEDLKHNMPVEAHWGLMDANGDIKEEIARYWPSLNNDTNVAENDTDMKKDKVENRDDSFSNASGNLRATYA
;
A
#
# COMPACT_ATOMS: atom_id res chain seq x y z
N VAL A 1 -2.33 -6.92 46.80
CA VAL A 1 -2.94 -8.24 46.54
C VAL A 1 -2.40 -8.90 45.28
N LEU A 2 -1.97 -8.15 44.23
CA LEU A 2 -1.37 -8.74 43.01
C LEU A 2 0.17 -8.86 43.01
N SER A 3 0.86 -8.59 44.12
CA SER A 3 2.30 -8.92 44.26
C SER A 3 2.53 -10.33 44.84
N ALA A 4 1.47 -11.04 45.26
CA ALA A 4 1.56 -12.34 45.91
C ALA A 4 1.32 -13.53 44.96
N GLU A 5 0.76 -13.31 43.76
CA GLU A 5 0.47 -14.37 42.78
C GLU A 5 1.58 -14.58 41.72
N SER A 6 2.61 -13.73 41.68
CA SER A 6 3.72 -13.88 40.71
C SER A 6 4.79 -14.89 41.15
N ASN A 7 4.77 -15.33 42.41
CA ASN A 7 5.75 -16.24 43.01
C ASN A 7 5.33 -17.71 42.98
N SER A 8 4.14 -18.07 42.50
CA SER A 8 3.64 -19.46 42.50
C SER A 8 3.46 -20.10 41.11
N LEU A 9 3.83 -19.43 40.02
CA LEU A 9 3.73 -19.97 38.65
C LEU A 9 5.12 -20.07 38.03
N GLY A 10 5.76 -21.23 38.20
CA GLY A 10 7.12 -21.53 37.79
C GLY A 10 7.30 -21.82 36.29
N THR A 11 6.71 -21.03 35.39
CA THR A 11 7.08 -21.09 33.97
C THR A 11 7.13 -19.70 33.35
N GLU A 12 8.20 -19.43 32.61
CA GLU A 12 8.48 -18.18 31.88
C GLU A 12 7.31 -17.79 30.94
N ARG A 13 6.66 -18.80 30.36
CA ARG A 13 5.44 -18.70 29.53
C ARG A 13 4.23 -18.06 30.24
N ALA A 14 4.09 -18.26 31.55
CA ALA A 14 3.01 -17.65 32.33
C ALA A 14 3.26 -16.16 32.56
N ARG A 15 4.53 -15.75 32.66
CA ARG A 15 4.91 -14.33 32.74
C ARG A 15 4.65 -13.61 31.42
N GLU A 16 5.03 -14.21 30.28
CA GLU A 16 4.73 -13.67 28.94
C GLU A 16 3.22 -13.47 28.72
N THR A 17 2.40 -14.46 29.09
CA THR A 17 0.94 -14.39 28.94
C THR A 17 0.31 -13.29 29.81
N ILE A 18 0.85 -13.04 31.01
CA ILE A 18 0.37 -11.99 31.92
C ILE A 18 0.83 -10.61 31.43
N THR A 19 2.07 -10.48 30.95
CA THR A 19 2.59 -9.24 30.35
C THR A 19 1.78 -8.86 29.11
N MET A 20 1.44 -9.82 28.25
CA MET A 20 0.61 -9.60 27.06
C MET A 20 -0.83 -9.19 27.42
N LYS A 21 -1.43 -9.79 28.46
CA LYS A 21 -2.75 -9.37 28.98
C LYS A 21 -2.73 -7.99 29.63
N LEU A 22 -1.62 -7.59 30.25
CA LEU A 22 -1.44 -6.24 30.80
C LEU A 22 -1.21 -5.20 29.70
N ALA A 23 -0.45 -5.52 28.65
CA ALA A 23 -0.25 -4.66 27.48
C ALA A 23 -1.57 -4.38 26.76
N VAL A 24 -2.38 -5.42 26.53
CA VAL A 24 -3.73 -5.27 25.94
C VAL A 24 -4.64 -4.40 26.81
N LYS A 25 -4.58 -4.50 28.14
CA LYS A 25 -5.36 -3.64 29.04
C LYS A 25 -4.84 -2.20 29.13
N PHE A 26 -3.54 -1.97 28.94
CA PHE A 26 -2.94 -0.63 28.93
C PHE A 26 -3.21 0.13 27.62
N LEU A 27 -3.29 -0.58 26.48
CA LEU A 27 -3.66 0.00 25.18
C LEU A 27 -5.10 0.52 25.16
N PHE A 28 -6.05 -0.20 25.77
CA PHE A 28 -7.44 0.30 25.88
C PHE A 28 -7.59 1.51 26.82
N ALA A 29 -6.67 1.73 27.74
CA ALA A 29 -6.69 2.88 28.65
C ALA A 29 -6.12 4.16 28.01
N HIS A 30 -5.19 4.05 27.05
CA HIS A 30 -4.62 5.21 26.35
C HIS A 30 -5.49 5.72 25.20
N ALA A 31 -6.37 4.89 24.64
CA ALA A 31 -7.38 5.35 23.68
C ALA A 31 -8.44 6.30 24.29
N ALA A 32 -8.48 6.44 25.62
CA ALA A 32 -9.49 7.23 26.34
C ALA A 32 -8.97 8.56 26.94
N LEU A 33 -7.70 8.91 26.76
CA LEU A 33 -7.15 10.20 27.21
C LEU A 33 -6.94 11.11 26.00
N GLY A 34 -7.91 12.02 25.82
CA GLY A 34 -8.02 12.92 24.69
C GLY A 34 -6.76 13.74 24.43
N VAL A 35 -6.10 13.40 23.33
CA VAL A 35 -5.58 14.40 22.42
C VAL A 35 -6.69 14.61 21.40
N MET A 36 -7.23 15.83 21.30
CA MET A 36 -7.98 16.20 20.10
C MET A 36 -6.98 16.21 18.95
N VAL A 37 -6.74 15.04 18.36
CA VAL A 37 -6.08 14.92 17.07
C VAL A 37 -7.04 15.58 16.09
N SER A 38 -6.58 16.60 15.38
CA SER A 38 -7.36 17.15 14.26
C SER A 38 -7.80 15.98 13.40
N ALA A 39 -9.07 15.91 13.02
CA ALA A 39 -9.55 14.89 12.10
C ALA A 39 -8.53 14.83 10.94
N SER A 40 -7.81 13.71 10.83
CA SER A 40 -6.74 13.61 9.83
C SER A 40 -7.39 13.87 8.48
N ASP A 41 -6.83 14.81 7.73
CA ASP A 41 -7.23 14.97 6.34
C ASP A 41 -6.80 13.70 5.62
N ILE A 42 -7.76 12.81 5.35
CA ILE A 42 -7.50 11.50 4.78
C ILE A 42 -6.78 11.61 3.43
N THR A 43 -6.91 12.75 2.74
CA THR A 43 -6.20 13.03 1.50
C THR A 43 -4.68 12.99 1.66
N GLN A 44 -4.16 13.28 2.86
CA GLN A 44 -2.72 13.19 3.16
C GLN A 44 -2.23 11.75 3.40
N HIS A 45 -3.16 10.84 3.70
CA HIS A 45 -2.87 9.45 4.03
C HIS A 45 -3.30 8.47 2.94
N LEU A 46 -4.12 8.90 1.97
CA LEU A 46 -4.58 8.07 0.87
C LEU A 46 -3.69 8.28 -0.35
N GLY A 47 -3.10 7.20 -0.84
CA GLY A 47 -2.33 7.18 -2.06
C GLY A 47 -2.79 6.10 -3.04
N ILE A 48 -2.11 6.03 -4.18
CA ILE A 48 -2.37 5.02 -5.20
C ILE A 48 -1.09 4.59 -5.90
N GLY A 49 -1.00 3.30 -6.23
CA GLY A 49 0.04 2.77 -7.11
C GLY A 49 -0.19 3.21 -8.56
N PHE A 50 0.87 3.63 -9.23
CA PHE A 50 0.84 4.03 -10.63
C PHE A 50 1.95 3.32 -11.42
N SER A 51 1.54 2.63 -12.48
CA SER A 51 2.41 1.91 -13.41
C SER A 51 1.72 1.83 -14.78
N THR A 52 2.53 1.85 -15.84
CA THR A 52 2.14 1.52 -17.21
C THR A 52 2.97 0.37 -17.78
N GLU A 53 3.74 -0.32 -16.94
CA GLU A 53 4.72 -1.32 -17.34
C GLU A 53 4.08 -2.49 -18.10
N TYR A 54 2.94 -2.97 -17.62
CA TYR A 54 2.23 -4.12 -18.19
C TYR A 54 0.99 -3.69 -18.97
N MET A 55 1.05 -2.56 -19.68
CA MET A 55 0.01 -2.14 -20.62
C MET A 55 0.45 -2.41 -22.06
N SER A 56 -0.37 -3.12 -22.84
CA SER A 56 -0.12 -3.36 -24.28
C SER A 56 -0.19 -2.08 -25.10
N VAL A 57 -0.96 -1.11 -24.62
CA VAL A 57 -1.06 0.24 -25.16
C VAL A 57 -0.89 1.21 -23.99
N LYS A 58 0.30 1.82 -23.89
CA LYS A 58 0.55 2.86 -22.89
C LYS A 58 -0.34 4.09 -23.15
N PRO A 59 -0.93 4.71 -22.12
CA PRO A 59 -1.69 5.95 -22.30
C PRO A 59 -0.79 7.03 -22.89
N THR A 60 -1.35 7.94 -23.68
CA THR A 60 -0.55 9.07 -24.17
C THR A 60 -0.30 10.07 -23.05
N PHE A 61 0.73 10.91 -23.19
CA PHE A 61 0.95 12.04 -22.30
C PHE A 61 -0.31 12.90 -22.11
N ASP A 62 -1.03 13.18 -23.20
CA ASP A 62 -2.29 13.94 -23.15
C ASP A 62 -3.40 13.20 -22.41
N THR A 63 -3.47 11.87 -22.53
CA THR A 63 -4.42 11.04 -21.77
C THR A 63 -4.11 11.11 -20.28
N VAL A 64 -2.84 11.00 -19.89
CA VAL A 64 -2.47 11.05 -18.47
C VAL A 64 -2.77 12.44 -17.90
N THR A 65 -2.32 13.48 -18.58
CA THR A 65 -2.45 14.89 -18.16
C THR A 65 -3.90 15.36 -18.11
N ASN A 66 -4.68 15.10 -19.15
CA ASN A 66 -6.03 15.68 -19.26
C ASN A 66 -7.14 14.78 -18.70
N LYS A 67 -6.81 13.54 -18.29
CA LYS A 67 -7.82 12.57 -17.86
C LYS A 67 -7.41 11.80 -16.62
N VAL A 68 -6.30 11.05 -16.66
CA VAL A 68 -5.91 10.17 -15.55
C VAL A 68 -5.63 10.97 -14.27
N VAL A 69 -4.77 11.98 -14.35
CA VAL A 69 -4.42 12.83 -13.20
C VAL A 69 -5.64 13.60 -12.68
N PRO A 70 -6.45 14.29 -13.52
CA PRO A 70 -7.69 14.90 -13.08
C PRO A 70 -8.69 13.93 -12.46
N ASN A 71 -8.81 12.70 -12.97
CA ASN A 71 -9.68 11.70 -12.38
C ASN A 71 -9.22 11.30 -10.98
N LEU A 72 -7.92 11.05 -10.79
CA LEU A 72 -7.35 10.72 -9.49
C LEU A 72 -7.50 11.89 -8.49
N GLN A 73 -7.14 13.11 -8.90
CA GLN A 73 -7.12 14.25 -7.99
C GLN A 73 -8.50 14.88 -7.78
N ASN A 74 -9.21 15.22 -8.86
CA ASN A 74 -10.42 16.03 -8.77
C ASN A 74 -11.67 15.18 -8.51
N THR A 75 -11.68 13.93 -8.98
CA THR A 75 -12.83 13.04 -8.79
C THR A 75 -12.63 12.13 -7.59
N LEU A 76 -11.45 11.53 -7.45
CA LEU A 76 -11.17 10.57 -6.38
C LEU A 76 -10.47 11.20 -5.17
N GLY A 77 -9.93 12.42 -5.29
CA GLY A 77 -9.28 13.14 -4.18
C GLY A 77 -7.92 12.59 -3.76
N ILE A 78 -7.25 11.84 -4.64
CA ILE A 78 -5.96 11.18 -4.36
C ILE A 78 -4.80 12.05 -4.87
N SER A 79 -3.84 12.35 -4.00
CA SER A 79 -2.66 13.16 -4.32
C SER A 79 -1.31 12.51 -3.96
N ASN A 80 -1.32 11.32 -3.38
CA ASN A 80 -0.10 10.58 -3.05
C ASN A 80 0.05 9.39 -4.01
N PHE A 81 1.26 9.15 -4.49
CA PHE A 81 1.50 8.16 -5.53
C PHE A 81 2.65 7.24 -5.14
N ARG A 82 2.50 5.96 -5.43
CA ARG A 82 3.62 5.02 -5.46
C ARG A 82 3.96 4.72 -6.90
N ILE A 83 5.18 5.06 -7.32
CA ILE A 83 5.65 4.87 -8.69
C ILE A 83 6.58 3.66 -8.73
N TYR A 84 6.13 2.59 -9.41
CA TYR A 84 6.88 1.33 -9.48
C TYR A 84 8.12 1.39 -10.38
N ASN A 85 8.11 2.30 -11.36
CA ASN A 85 9.22 2.47 -12.30
C ASN A 85 9.36 3.92 -12.76
N ALA A 86 9.97 4.78 -11.94
CA ALA A 86 10.03 6.21 -12.27
C ALA A 86 10.77 6.53 -13.58
N ASN A 87 11.66 5.65 -14.04
CA ASN A 87 12.34 5.88 -15.33
C ASN A 87 11.37 5.76 -16.51
N GLU A 88 10.56 4.70 -16.54
CA GLU A 88 9.54 4.53 -17.57
C GLU A 88 8.40 5.56 -17.43
N GLU A 89 8.08 5.97 -16.20
CA GLU A 89 6.98 6.87 -15.90
C GLU A 89 7.39 8.36 -15.77
N ALA A 90 8.64 8.71 -16.10
CA ALA A 90 9.21 10.03 -15.80
C ALA A 90 8.43 11.20 -16.42
N GLU A 91 7.91 11.03 -17.64
CA GLU A 91 7.10 12.06 -18.30
C GLU A 91 5.78 12.30 -17.54
N TYR A 92 5.17 11.25 -16.98
CA TYR A 92 3.95 11.36 -16.18
C TYR A 92 4.22 11.92 -14.79
N ILE A 93 5.36 11.57 -14.16
CA ILE A 93 5.82 12.21 -12.92
C ILE A 93 5.93 13.72 -13.13
N ALA A 94 6.53 14.13 -14.26
CA ALA A 94 6.69 15.54 -14.58
C ALA A 94 5.34 16.27 -14.69
N THR A 95 4.34 15.64 -15.34
CA THR A 95 2.96 16.15 -15.37
C THR A 95 2.36 16.28 -13.97
N LEU A 96 2.46 15.21 -13.17
CA LEU A 96 1.90 15.16 -11.82
C LEU A 96 2.40 16.36 -11.00
N ILE A 97 3.71 16.58 -10.95
CA ILE A 97 4.27 17.69 -10.16
C ILE A 97 4.01 19.07 -10.76
N LYS A 98 3.96 19.20 -12.10
CA LYS A 98 3.75 20.50 -12.78
C LYS A 98 2.40 21.12 -12.43
N GLU A 99 1.39 20.28 -12.29
CA GLU A 99 0.01 20.70 -12.05
C GLU A 99 -0.29 20.82 -10.56
N ASN A 100 0.50 20.18 -9.69
CA ASN A 100 0.26 20.16 -8.25
C ASN A 100 1.55 19.91 -7.44
N ASN A 101 2.05 20.97 -6.80
CA ASN A 101 3.24 20.92 -5.95
C ASN A 101 3.03 20.14 -4.64
N ASP A 102 1.78 19.87 -4.25
CA ASP A 102 1.45 19.13 -3.01
C ASP A 102 1.39 17.61 -3.21
N ILE A 103 1.76 17.12 -4.41
CA ILE A 103 1.88 15.68 -4.67
C ILE A 103 3.09 15.11 -3.93
N THR A 104 2.95 13.88 -3.45
CA THR A 104 4.05 13.16 -2.83
C THR A 104 4.23 11.78 -3.45
N PHE A 105 5.49 11.33 -3.50
CA PHE A 105 5.85 10.06 -4.11
C PHE A 105 6.53 9.12 -3.11
N ILE A 106 6.11 7.85 -3.19
CA ILE A 106 6.98 6.71 -2.95
C ILE A 106 7.54 6.30 -4.30
N VAL A 107 8.86 6.15 -4.41
CA VAL A 107 9.50 5.72 -5.66
C VAL A 107 10.22 4.40 -5.45
N ASP A 108 9.86 3.43 -6.27
CA ASP A 108 10.61 2.20 -6.39
C ASP A 108 11.74 2.44 -7.40
N THR A 109 12.98 2.26 -6.95
CA THR A 109 14.16 2.35 -7.84
C THR A 109 14.28 1.16 -8.79
N GLY A 110 13.30 0.26 -8.76
CA GLY A 110 13.25 -0.95 -9.56
C GLY A 110 14.45 -1.85 -9.30
N TYR A 111 14.74 -2.73 -10.27
CA TYR A 111 15.79 -3.73 -10.24
C TYR A 111 17.22 -3.17 -10.26
N LEU A 112 17.61 -2.35 -9.28
CA LEU A 112 19.02 -1.99 -9.03
C LEU A 112 19.94 -3.23 -9.01
N TRP A 113 19.39 -4.39 -8.66
CA TRP A 113 20.08 -5.69 -8.58
C TRP A 113 19.86 -6.59 -9.80
N TYR A 114 19.09 -6.19 -10.81
CA TYR A 114 18.84 -7.00 -12.01
C TYR A 114 18.83 -6.17 -13.29
N ARG A 115 20.03 -5.77 -13.74
CA ARG A 115 20.26 -5.49 -15.15
C ARG A 115 20.71 -6.78 -15.83
N GLU A 116 19.78 -7.48 -16.50
CA GLU A 116 20.10 -8.69 -17.27
C GLU A 116 21.29 -8.51 -18.21
N SER A 117 21.43 -7.29 -18.77
CA SER A 117 22.52 -6.90 -19.65
C SER A 117 23.89 -6.89 -18.97
N GLU A 118 23.96 -6.60 -17.67
CA GLU A 118 25.22 -6.50 -16.91
C GLU A 118 25.49 -7.75 -16.04
N ARG A 119 24.48 -8.60 -15.79
CA ARG A 119 24.56 -9.84 -14.99
C ARG A 119 25.21 -9.66 -13.60
N VAL A 120 25.15 -8.45 -13.04
CA VAL A 120 25.64 -8.17 -11.69
C VAL A 120 24.64 -8.77 -10.70
N VAL A 121 25.10 -9.69 -9.86
CA VAL A 121 24.28 -10.27 -8.80
C VAL A 121 24.40 -9.44 -7.53
N LEU A 122 23.40 -9.57 -6.65
CA LEU A 122 23.31 -8.81 -5.40
C LEU A 122 24.60 -8.87 -4.55
N ALA A 123 25.24 -10.04 -4.45
CA ALA A 123 26.51 -10.22 -3.73
C ALA A 123 27.67 -9.37 -4.28
N ASP A 124 27.65 -9.05 -5.58
CA ASP A 124 28.73 -8.33 -6.27
C ASP A 124 28.53 -6.80 -6.28
N LEU A 125 27.37 -6.31 -5.83
CA LEU A 125 27.12 -4.86 -5.78
C LEU A 125 28.08 -4.19 -4.79
N THR A 126 28.83 -3.20 -5.24
CA THR A 126 29.68 -2.34 -4.40
C THR A 126 29.06 -0.94 -4.27
N SER A 127 29.54 -0.13 -3.33
CA SER A 127 29.08 1.27 -3.19
C SER A 127 29.25 2.06 -4.49
N ASP A 128 30.36 1.86 -5.21
CA ASP A 128 30.59 2.51 -6.51
C ASP A 128 29.57 2.08 -7.58
N ILE A 129 29.24 0.79 -7.63
CA ILE A 129 28.25 0.26 -8.60
C ILE A 129 26.86 0.82 -8.28
N VAL A 130 26.45 0.79 -7.01
CA VAL A 130 25.16 1.33 -6.55
C VAL A 130 25.09 2.83 -6.82
N THR A 131 26.14 3.58 -6.49
CA THR A 131 26.24 5.02 -6.75
C THR A 131 26.12 5.33 -8.23
N ARG A 132 26.79 4.57 -9.11
CA ARG A 132 26.66 4.72 -10.56
C ARG A 132 25.21 4.49 -11.00
N TYR A 133 24.59 3.39 -10.57
CA TYR A 133 23.21 3.08 -10.98
C TYR A 133 22.19 4.08 -10.49
N LEU A 134 22.31 4.57 -9.25
CA LEU A 134 21.42 5.60 -8.72
C LEU A 134 21.60 6.93 -9.44
N ASN A 135 22.84 7.31 -9.77
CA ASN A 135 23.10 8.50 -10.60
C ASN A 135 22.48 8.34 -11.98
N ASP A 136 22.72 7.22 -12.66
CA ASP A 136 22.15 6.95 -13.99
C ASP A 136 20.62 7.01 -13.94
N TYR A 137 20.01 6.33 -12.96
CA TYR A 137 18.56 6.34 -12.76
C TYR A 137 18.00 7.75 -12.53
N ILE A 138 18.58 8.50 -11.58
CA ILE A 138 18.10 9.85 -11.25
C ILE A 138 18.28 10.81 -12.43
N ASN A 139 19.40 10.70 -13.16
CA ASN A 139 19.65 11.53 -14.33
C ASN A 139 18.71 11.16 -15.49
N ASP A 140 18.47 9.88 -15.75
CA ASP A 140 17.54 9.43 -16.80
C ASP A 140 16.11 9.94 -16.54
N VAL A 141 15.63 9.82 -15.29
CA VAL A 141 14.34 10.41 -14.87
C VAL A 141 14.39 11.92 -15.02
N GLY A 142 15.45 12.56 -14.51
CA GLY A 142 15.59 14.00 -14.50
C GLY A 142 15.65 14.63 -15.90
N GLU A 143 16.31 14.01 -16.87
CA GLU A 143 16.35 14.48 -18.25
C GLU A 143 14.95 14.49 -18.88
N LYS A 144 14.14 13.47 -18.61
CA LYS A 144 12.74 13.39 -19.07
C LYS A 144 11.86 14.41 -18.36
N VAL A 145 12.00 14.57 -17.04
CA VAL A 145 11.26 15.58 -16.26
C VAL A 145 11.60 16.99 -16.73
N LYS A 146 12.88 17.29 -16.97
CA LYS A 146 13.36 18.57 -17.50
C LYS A 146 12.72 18.93 -18.83
N ALA A 147 12.46 17.95 -19.69
CA ALA A 147 11.82 18.18 -20.98
C ALA A 147 10.39 18.74 -20.84
N VAL A 148 9.71 18.46 -19.73
CA VAL A 148 8.32 18.88 -19.45
C VAL A 148 8.26 20.12 -18.54
N ASN A 149 9.14 20.19 -17.53
CA ASN A 149 9.07 21.19 -16.45
C ASN A 149 10.23 22.18 -16.41
N GLY A 150 11.34 21.89 -17.10
CA GLY A 150 12.51 22.77 -17.18
C GLY A 150 13.52 22.63 -16.04
N ASP A 151 13.19 21.91 -14.97
CA ASP A 151 14.12 21.51 -13.91
C ASP A 151 14.25 19.98 -13.85
N GLU A 152 15.47 19.48 -13.84
CA GLU A 152 15.79 18.04 -13.89
C GLU A 152 15.70 17.34 -12.53
N TYR A 153 15.64 18.11 -11.43
CA TYR A 153 15.62 17.54 -10.07
C TYR A 153 14.42 17.98 -9.22
N GLU A 154 13.49 18.75 -9.78
CA GLU A 154 12.27 19.19 -9.08
C GLU A 154 11.46 18.00 -8.56
N TRP A 155 11.39 16.91 -9.32
CA TRP A 155 10.65 15.70 -8.91
C TRP A 155 11.14 15.10 -7.59
N LEU A 156 12.43 15.26 -7.26
CA LEU A 156 13.01 14.73 -6.02
C LEU A 156 12.50 15.47 -4.77
N ASP A 157 12.04 16.72 -4.90
CA ASP A 157 11.48 17.48 -3.78
C ASP A 157 10.13 16.88 -3.31
N ASN A 158 9.47 16.13 -4.17
CA ASN A 158 8.21 15.43 -3.89
C ASN A 158 8.41 13.96 -3.43
N VAL A 159 9.64 13.42 -3.45
CA VAL A 159 9.92 12.03 -3.07
C VAL A 159 10.07 11.89 -1.55
N GLN A 160 9.04 11.36 -0.89
CA GLN A 160 9.06 11.12 0.55
C GLN A 160 9.81 9.84 0.93
N GLN A 161 9.79 8.86 0.04
CA GLN A 161 10.32 7.54 0.33
C GLN A 161 10.87 6.88 -0.93
N VAL A 162 11.97 6.16 -0.76
CA VAL A 162 12.57 5.33 -1.80
C VAL A 162 12.59 3.88 -1.36
N PHE A 163 12.02 3.03 -2.21
CA PHE A 163 12.16 1.59 -2.13
C PHE A 163 13.29 1.13 -3.04
N TYR A 164 14.32 0.54 -2.41
CA TYR A 164 15.45 -0.02 -3.13
C TYR A 164 15.34 -1.52 -3.41
N PHE A 165 14.23 -2.12 -2.98
CA PHE A 165 13.69 -3.40 -3.47
C PHE A 165 12.17 -3.29 -3.57
N ASN A 166 11.52 -4.10 -4.41
CA ASN A 166 10.09 -4.35 -4.31
C ASN A 166 9.89 -5.82 -3.90
N GLU A 167 9.09 -6.06 -2.87
CA GLU A 167 8.77 -7.40 -2.36
C GLU A 167 9.97 -8.37 -2.27
N PRO A 168 11.04 -8.01 -1.54
CA PRO A 168 12.30 -8.77 -1.48
C PRO A 168 12.13 -10.24 -1.06
N TYR A 169 11.06 -10.56 -0.33
CA TYR A 169 10.72 -11.95 0.00
C TYR A 169 10.29 -12.77 -1.22
N ILE A 170 9.42 -12.21 -2.06
CA ILE A 170 8.90 -12.90 -3.25
C ILE A 170 10.05 -13.12 -4.23
N GLU A 171 10.89 -12.10 -4.41
CA GLU A 171 12.14 -12.19 -5.17
C GLU A 171 13.06 -13.30 -4.67
N TYR A 172 13.17 -13.45 -3.34
CA TYR A 172 13.97 -14.53 -2.77
C TYR A 172 13.39 -15.91 -3.05
N TYR A 173 12.11 -16.15 -2.75
CA TYR A 173 11.54 -17.50 -2.77
C TYR A 173 11.07 -17.96 -4.15
N TYR A 174 10.51 -17.07 -4.97
CA TYR A 174 9.82 -17.45 -6.21
C TYR A 174 10.65 -17.19 -7.46
N HIS A 175 11.47 -16.15 -7.46
CA HIS A 175 12.28 -15.80 -8.62
C HIS A 175 13.65 -16.46 -8.55
N TRP A 176 14.60 -15.89 -7.81
CA TRP A 176 16.01 -16.27 -7.98
C TRP A 176 16.77 -16.48 -6.67
N GLY A 177 16.32 -15.92 -5.55
CA GLY A 177 17.08 -15.91 -4.30
C GLY A 177 17.39 -17.31 -3.78
N HIS A 178 16.43 -18.22 -3.63
CA HIS A 178 16.70 -19.56 -3.06
C HIS A 178 17.70 -20.39 -3.87
N LYS A 179 17.85 -20.14 -5.18
CA LYS A 179 18.85 -20.82 -6.01
C LYS A 179 20.24 -20.19 -5.89
N ALA A 180 20.32 -18.87 -5.78
CA ALA A 180 21.57 -18.12 -5.65
C ALA A 180 22.06 -18.02 -4.18
N TYR A 181 21.14 -18.11 -3.24
CA TYR A 181 21.29 -17.97 -1.80
C TYR A 181 20.58 -19.15 -1.12
N PRO A 182 21.32 -20.24 -0.83
CA PRO A 182 20.77 -21.36 -0.08
C PRO A 182 20.42 -20.98 1.37
N ASP A 183 21.07 -19.94 1.91
CA ASP A 183 20.81 -19.39 3.23
C ASP A 183 20.18 -18.00 3.11
N VAL A 184 19.00 -17.86 3.71
CA VAL A 184 18.21 -16.63 3.75
C VAL A 184 18.91 -15.50 4.51
N LYS A 185 19.83 -15.86 5.42
CA LYS A 185 20.65 -14.91 6.15
C LYS A 185 21.66 -14.22 5.24
N ASP A 186 22.26 -14.93 4.29
CA ASP A 186 23.22 -14.36 3.35
C ASP A 186 22.54 -13.36 2.41
N TYR A 187 21.36 -13.72 1.89
CA TYR A 187 20.53 -12.79 1.13
C TYR A 187 20.20 -11.54 1.93
N SER A 188 19.72 -11.72 3.16
CA SER A 188 19.38 -10.59 4.03
C SER A 188 20.57 -9.67 4.33
N ASN A 189 21.76 -10.24 4.55
CA ASN A 189 22.99 -9.48 4.79
C ASN A 189 23.36 -8.65 3.56
N ASP A 190 23.23 -9.22 2.35
CA ASP A 190 23.51 -8.49 1.12
C ASP A 190 22.49 -7.39 0.86
N VAL A 191 21.20 -7.66 1.08
CA VAL A 191 20.14 -6.64 0.98
C VAL A 191 20.43 -5.48 1.94
N ALA A 192 20.77 -5.77 3.20
CA ALA A 192 21.13 -4.76 4.18
C ALA A 192 22.38 -3.96 3.79
N ARG A 193 23.40 -4.63 3.27
CA ARG A 193 24.64 -4.00 2.78
C ARG A 193 24.37 -3.04 1.62
N VAL A 194 23.56 -3.47 0.65
CA VAL A 194 23.13 -2.61 -0.47
C VAL A 194 22.30 -1.43 0.03
N GLY A 195 21.40 -1.67 0.98
CA GLY A 195 20.67 -0.60 1.65
C GLY A 195 21.60 0.45 2.26
N GLY A 196 22.69 0.02 2.92
CA GLY A 196 23.72 0.92 3.44
C GLY A 196 24.36 1.80 2.34
N PHE A 197 24.64 1.24 1.16
CA PHE A 197 25.15 2.00 0.02
C PHE A 197 24.13 3.01 -0.54
N VAL A 198 22.86 2.63 -0.64
CA VAL A 198 21.78 3.53 -1.06
C VAL A 198 21.66 4.70 -0.07
N GLN A 199 21.70 4.40 1.23
CA GLN A 199 21.65 5.43 2.27
C GLN A 199 22.86 6.38 2.20
N GLU A 200 24.07 5.85 2.04
CA GLU A 200 25.29 6.66 1.86
C GLU A 200 25.19 7.57 0.63
N PHE A 201 24.69 7.04 -0.48
CA PHE A 201 24.43 7.82 -1.68
C PHE A 201 23.50 8.99 -1.39
N PHE A 202 22.29 8.77 -0.86
CA PHE A 202 21.35 9.87 -0.62
C PHE A 202 21.83 10.87 0.45
N ASN A 203 22.60 10.41 1.44
CA ASN A 203 23.21 11.30 2.44
C ASN A 203 24.25 12.27 1.84
N THR A 204 24.90 11.87 0.75
CA THR A 204 25.95 12.66 0.09
C THR A 204 25.46 13.34 -1.19
N TYR A 205 24.39 12.83 -1.79
CA TYR A 205 23.86 13.30 -3.06
C TYR A 205 23.43 14.76 -2.95
N LYS A 206 24.03 15.60 -3.81
CA LYS A 206 23.80 17.05 -3.87
C LYS A 206 23.90 17.71 -2.48
N ASP A 207 24.95 17.37 -1.74
CA ASP A 207 25.23 17.87 -0.38
C ASP A 207 24.12 17.51 0.63
N GLY A 208 23.44 16.38 0.42
CA GLY A 208 22.36 15.91 1.29
C GLY A 208 21.07 16.73 1.15
N LYS A 209 20.89 17.42 0.01
CA LYS A 209 19.70 18.25 -0.27
C LYS A 209 18.40 17.44 -0.21
N TYR A 210 18.43 16.17 -0.63
CA TYR A 210 17.25 15.33 -0.78
C TYR A 210 17.18 14.31 0.36
N LYS A 211 16.66 14.74 1.51
CA LYS A 211 16.43 13.85 2.66
C LYS A 211 15.14 13.06 2.41
N THR A 212 15.31 11.82 1.97
CA THR A 212 14.21 10.89 1.73
C THR A 212 14.33 9.67 2.65
N VAL A 213 13.20 9.03 2.98
CA VAL A 213 13.22 7.80 3.78
C VAL A 213 13.63 6.63 2.89
N ILE A 214 14.71 5.93 3.23
CA ILE A 214 15.17 4.75 2.48
C ILE A 214 14.65 3.48 3.16
N SER A 215 14.00 2.59 2.41
CA SER A 215 13.49 1.31 2.93
C SER A 215 13.65 0.18 1.93
N VAL A 216 13.72 -1.06 2.44
CA VAL A 216 14.01 -2.31 1.71
C VAL A 216 12.83 -2.74 0.80
N GLY A 217 11.93 -1.82 0.47
CA GLY A 217 10.63 -2.18 -0.12
C GLY A 217 9.65 -2.73 0.90
N PRO A 218 8.39 -2.89 0.49
CA PRO A 218 7.37 -3.42 1.36
C PRO A 218 7.50 -4.93 1.54
N VAL A 219 7.12 -5.40 2.72
CA VAL A 219 6.89 -6.83 2.97
C VAL A 219 5.56 -7.22 2.33
N PHE A 220 5.47 -8.38 1.70
CA PHE A 220 4.18 -8.90 1.22
C PHE A 220 3.41 -9.60 2.35
N SER A 221 2.11 -9.38 2.52
CA SER A 221 1.38 -9.87 3.70
C SER A 221 1.35 -11.39 3.86
N THR A 222 1.43 -12.15 2.76
CA THR A 222 1.51 -13.63 2.84
C THR A 222 2.93 -14.15 3.05
N ALA A 223 3.92 -13.27 3.14
CA ALA A 223 5.34 -13.58 3.25
C ALA A 223 5.83 -13.71 4.70
N TYR A 224 4.94 -13.84 5.69
CA TYR A 224 5.41 -14.05 7.07
C TYR A 224 6.01 -15.44 7.23
N THR A 225 7.32 -15.53 7.01
CA THR A 225 8.16 -16.61 7.50
C THR A 225 9.08 -16.04 8.57
N GLU A 226 9.11 -16.67 9.75
CA GLU A 226 10.08 -16.37 10.79
C GLU A 226 11.50 -16.38 10.19
N GLY A 227 12.26 -15.30 10.34
CA GLY A 227 13.59 -15.14 9.76
C GLY A 227 13.71 -14.02 8.72
N LEU A 228 13.29 -14.22 7.47
CA LEU A 228 13.54 -13.23 6.39
C LEU A 228 12.85 -11.90 6.69
N THR A 229 11.56 -11.95 7.04
CA THR A 229 10.77 -10.76 7.37
C THR A 229 11.32 -10.04 8.59
N ASP A 230 11.73 -10.78 9.61
CA ASP A 230 12.35 -10.23 10.83
C ASP A 230 13.67 -9.49 10.51
N ILE A 231 14.50 -10.10 9.65
CA ILE A 231 15.80 -9.53 9.30
C ILE A 231 15.62 -8.30 8.41
N LEU A 232 14.78 -8.37 7.37
CA LEU A 232 14.51 -7.23 6.48
C LEU A 232 13.87 -6.06 7.24
N LEU A 233 12.95 -6.36 8.15
CA LEU A 233 12.33 -5.38 9.02
C LEU A 233 13.37 -4.69 9.92
N THR A 234 14.14 -5.48 10.66
CA THR A 234 15.10 -4.98 11.64
C THR A 234 16.15 -4.10 10.96
N HIS A 235 16.71 -4.57 9.83
CA HIS A 235 17.72 -3.80 9.10
C HIS A 235 17.12 -2.55 8.48
N GLY A 236 15.94 -2.65 7.85
CA GLY A 236 15.27 -1.49 7.25
C GLY A 236 15.01 -0.39 8.28
N LEU A 237 14.53 -0.74 9.47
CA LEU A 237 14.28 0.22 10.54
C LEU A 237 15.58 0.76 11.16
N GLN A 238 16.60 -0.08 11.36
CA GLN A 238 17.91 0.38 11.88
C GLN A 238 18.63 1.33 10.92
N MET A 239 18.51 1.10 9.60
CA MET A 239 19.04 2.02 8.59
C MET A 239 18.34 3.37 8.66
N GLN A 240 17.00 3.38 8.72
CA GLN A 240 16.22 4.61 8.87
C GLN A 240 16.61 5.36 10.16
N ALA A 241 16.73 4.64 11.28
CA ALA A 241 17.17 5.21 12.56
C ALA A 241 18.58 5.80 12.47
N GLY A 242 19.54 5.07 11.89
CA GLY A 242 20.93 5.51 11.74
C GLY A 242 21.09 6.73 10.83
N ALA A 243 20.17 6.91 9.87
CA ALA A 243 20.10 8.09 9.02
C ALA A 243 19.39 9.29 9.68
N GLY A 244 18.76 9.09 10.84
CA GLY A 244 17.85 10.07 11.45
C GLY A 244 16.58 10.30 10.62
N ALA A 245 16.19 9.33 9.79
CA ALA A 245 14.96 9.36 9.01
C ALA A 245 13.77 8.86 9.86
N PRO A 246 12.54 9.32 9.57
CA PRO A 246 11.33 8.75 10.15
C PRO A 246 11.28 7.23 10.00
N LEU A 247 10.90 6.51 11.07
CA LEU A 247 10.79 5.06 11.07
C LEU A 247 9.46 4.66 10.43
N ARG A 248 9.52 3.94 9.32
CA ARG A 248 8.39 3.47 8.53
C ARG A 248 8.51 1.97 8.29
N PHE A 249 7.46 1.25 8.68
CA PHE A 249 7.23 -0.12 8.23
C PHE A 249 6.25 -0.12 7.08
N ASN A 250 6.65 -0.77 5.98
CA ASN A 250 5.92 -0.77 4.72
C ASN A 250 5.46 -2.19 4.40
N ILE A 251 4.20 -2.34 4.04
CA ILE A 251 3.60 -3.65 3.75
C ILE A 251 2.59 -3.57 2.61
N ASN A 252 2.71 -4.51 1.68
CA ASN A 252 1.69 -4.82 0.70
C ASN A 252 0.68 -5.74 1.40
N LEU A 253 -0.48 -5.19 1.77
CA LEU A 253 -1.46 -5.84 2.63
C LEU A 253 -2.75 -6.11 1.88
N TYR A 254 -2.79 -7.22 1.16
CA TYR A 254 -4.01 -7.68 0.51
C TYR A 254 -4.79 -8.55 1.46
N ALA A 255 -5.55 -7.89 2.34
CA ALA A 255 -6.19 -8.57 3.46
C ALA A 255 -7.04 -9.76 3.01
N CYS A 256 -7.65 -9.63 1.83
CA CYS A 256 -8.62 -10.57 1.30
C CYS A 256 -8.09 -11.35 0.10
N PHE A 257 -6.78 -11.55 0.04
CA PHE A 257 -6.12 -12.35 -0.99
C PHE A 257 -5.86 -13.79 -0.51
N PRO A 258 -6.77 -14.73 -0.80
CA PRO A 258 -6.51 -16.15 -0.78
C PRO A 258 -6.85 -16.74 -2.15
N PHE A 259 -6.01 -16.46 -3.13
CA PHE A 259 -5.96 -17.27 -4.35
C PHE A 259 -4.97 -18.40 -4.18
N GLN A 260 -5.17 -19.26 -3.18
CA GLN A 260 -4.49 -20.56 -3.21
C GLN A 260 -5.12 -21.41 -4.31
N PRO A 261 -4.34 -21.96 -5.26
CA PRO A 261 -4.84 -22.85 -6.29
C PRO A 261 -5.56 -24.05 -5.67
N GLY A 262 -6.89 -24.04 -5.63
CA GLY A 262 -7.70 -25.09 -5.02
C GLY A 262 -9.00 -24.63 -4.37
N TYR A 263 -9.11 -23.37 -3.94
CA TYR A 263 -10.35 -22.81 -3.35
C TYR A 263 -11.28 -22.22 -4.43
N LYS A 264 -11.60 -23.01 -5.46
CA LYS A 264 -12.32 -22.52 -6.65
C LYS A 264 -13.82 -22.25 -6.47
N SER A 265 -14.41 -22.44 -5.29
CA SER A 265 -15.88 -22.45 -5.25
C SER A 265 -16.59 -22.11 -3.94
N PHE A 266 -15.90 -21.80 -2.85
CA PHE A 266 -16.62 -21.39 -1.64
C PHE A 266 -15.76 -20.58 -0.68
N TRP A 267 -15.80 -19.26 -0.83
CA TRP A 267 -15.55 -18.41 0.31
C TRP A 267 -16.76 -18.50 1.25
N PRO A 268 -16.57 -18.79 2.54
CA PRO A 268 -17.62 -18.57 3.53
C PRO A 268 -18.13 -17.13 3.38
N LEU A 269 -19.42 -16.95 3.15
CA LEU A 269 -20.05 -15.63 2.97
C LEU A 269 -19.63 -14.65 4.07
N TYR A 270 -19.45 -15.14 5.30
CA TYR A 270 -18.94 -14.37 6.44
C TYR A 270 -17.55 -13.75 6.20
N LEU A 271 -16.59 -14.51 5.66
CA LEU A 271 -15.25 -13.98 5.38
C LEU A 271 -15.30 -12.94 4.25
N LEU A 272 -16.13 -13.18 3.22
CA LEU A 272 -16.34 -12.20 2.15
C LEU A 272 -16.96 -10.91 2.70
N THR A 273 -17.93 -10.99 3.61
CA THR A 273 -18.50 -9.82 4.28
C THR A 273 -17.43 -9.03 5.05
N GLN A 274 -16.62 -9.69 5.88
CA GLN A 274 -15.53 -9.03 6.63
C GLN A 274 -14.49 -8.36 5.74
N CYS A 275 -14.31 -8.92 4.56
CA CYS A 275 -13.42 -8.41 3.55
C CYS A 275 -13.96 -7.13 2.92
N LEU A 276 -15.21 -7.16 2.47
CA LEU A 276 -15.86 -6.03 1.82
C LEU A 276 -16.21 -4.89 2.78
N ASP A 277 -16.41 -5.18 4.07
CA ASP A 277 -16.65 -4.17 5.11
C ASP A 277 -15.37 -3.60 5.75
N GLY A 278 -14.19 -4.04 5.29
CA GLY A 278 -12.88 -3.58 5.74
C GLY A 278 -12.45 -4.05 7.13
N SER A 279 -13.29 -4.79 7.87
CA SER A 279 -12.94 -5.29 9.21
C SER A 279 -11.78 -6.28 9.20
N PHE A 280 -11.62 -7.04 8.12
CA PHE A 280 -10.50 -7.97 7.99
C PHE A 280 -9.16 -7.24 7.81
N LEU A 281 -9.13 -6.19 6.98
CA LEU A 281 -7.96 -5.32 6.81
C LEU A 281 -7.58 -4.67 8.15
N GLU A 282 -8.56 -4.10 8.85
CA GLU A 282 -8.37 -3.50 10.17
C GLU A 282 -7.82 -4.50 11.21
N THR A 283 -8.32 -5.74 11.19
CA THR A 283 -7.83 -6.80 12.07
C THR A 283 -6.35 -7.09 11.80
N GLN A 284 -5.93 -7.13 10.54
CA GLN A 284 -4.51 -7.34 10.19
C GLN A 284 -3.64 -6.16 10.59
N VAL A 285 -4.09 -4.93 10.36
CA VAL A 285 -3.38 -3.72 10.83
C VAL A 285 -3.24 -3.71 12.34
N THR A 286 -4.28 -4.10 13.07
CA THR A 286 -4.21 -4.25 14.53
C THR A 286 -3.17 -5.29 14.93
N GLY A 287 -3.15 -6.44 14.25
CA GLY A 287 -2.15 -7.50 14.46
C GLY A 287 -0.72 -7.00 14.28
N TRP A 288 -0.45 -6.26 13.20
CA TRP A 288 0.86 -5.67 12.94
C TRP A 288 1.24 -4.61 13.96
N LYS A 289 0.34 -3.70 14.32
CA LYS A 289 0.59 -2.69 15.36
C LYS A 289 0.92 -3.34 16.71
N LEU A 290 0.22 -4.43 17.07
CA LEU A 290 0.53 -5.20 18.28
C LEU A 290 1.87 -5.93 18.19
N PHE A 291 2.21 -6.48 17.01
CA PHE A 291 3.51 -7.08 16.77
C PHE A 291 4.61 -6.06 17.03
N PHE A 292 4.55 -4.87 16.42
CA PHE A 292 5.52 -3.79 16.63
C PHE A 292 5.64 -3.38 18.09
N ALA A 293 4.51 -3.14 18.77
CA ALA A 293 4.50 -2.80 20.19
C ALA A 293 5.18 -3.86 21.08
N SER A 294 5.25 -5.11 20.61
CA SER A 294 5.94 -6.22 21.28
C SER A 294 7.37 -6.49 20.78
N TYR A 295 7.75 -5.91 19.64
CA TYR A 295 8.99 -6.22 18.93
C TYR A 295 10.10 -5.23 19.32
N SER A 296 11.09 -5.72 20.08
CA SER A 296 12.21 -4.89 20.54
C SER A 296 13.33 -4.89 19.51
N ILE A 297 13.51 -3.78 18.81
CA ILE A 297 14.69 -3.53 17.97
C ILE A 297 15.64 -2.61 18.75
N GLU A 298 16.91 -2.99 18.85
CA GLU A 298 17.90 -2.18 19.56
C GLU A 298 17.98 -0.76 18.99
N GLY A 299 17.87 0.24 19.86
CA GLY A 299 17.94 1.65 19.49
C GLY A 299 16.65 2.23 18.88
N ILE A 300 15.57 1.45 18.82
CA ILE A 300 14.29 1.87 18.23
C ILE A 300 13.18 1.74 19.26
N ASN A 301 12.44 2.82 19.47
CA ASN A 301 11.19 2.77 20.21
C ASN A 301 10.06 2.32 19.27
N PRO A 302 9.32 1.23 19.57
CA PRO A 302 8.21 0.78 18.75
C PRO A 302 7.14 1.84 18.47
N ASP A 303 6.93 2.76 19.41
CA ASP A 303 5.94 3.84 19.27
C ASP A 303 6.34 4.89 18.21
N ASP A 304 7.61 4.91 17.79
CA ASP A 304 8.11 5.83 16.76
C ASP A 304 7.92 5.25 15.34
N ILE A 305 7.48 3.98 15.21
CA ILE A 305 7.30 3.31 13.92
C ILE A 305 5.94 3.68 13.33
N THR A 306 5.96 4.38 12.21
CA THR A 306 4.78 4.62 11.36
C THR A 306 4.49 3.37 10.53
N PHE A 307 3.23 2.96 10.50
CA PHE A 307 2.75 1.84 9.70
C PHE A 307 2.16 2.36 8.38
N THR A 308 2.70 1.88 7.25
CA THR A 308 2.28 2.26 5.90
C THR A 308 1.85 1.00 5.13
N ILE A 309 0.63 1.01 4.62
CA ILE A 309 0.14 0.03 3.65
C ILE A 309 0.49 0.56 2.26
N THR A 310 1.44 -0.07 1.59
CA THR A 310 1.95 0.40 0.29
C THR A 310 1.21 -0.16 -0.91
N GLU A 311 0.45 -1.23 -0.68
CA GLU A 311 -0.50 -1.78 -1.64
C GLU A 311 -1.66 -2.44 -0.90
N THR A 312 -2.87 -2.15 -1.35
CA THR A 312 -4.06 -2.91 -1.01
C THR A 312 -5.14 -2.67 -2.05
N GLY A 313 -5.99 -3.65 -2.34
CA GLY A 313 -6.99 -3.47 -3.37
C GLY A 313 -7.97 -4.63 -3.51
N TRP A 314 -8.81 -4.53 -4.53
CA TRP A 314 -9.74 -5.59 -4.91
C TRP A 314 -9.91 -5.65 -6.43
N PRO A 315 -9.78 -6.83 -7.06
CA PRO A 315 -9.88 -6.95 -8.51
C PRO A 315 -11.32 -6.81 -8.99
N THR A 316 -11.48 -6.19 -10.14
CA THR A 316 -12.78 -5.85 -10.74
C THR A 316 -13.31 -6.88 -11.72
N ALA A 317 -12.49 -7.86 -12.11
CA ALA A 317 -12.87 -8.97 -12.99
C ALA A 317 -11.85 -10.14 -12.89
N GLY A 318 -12.05 -11.19 -13.68
CA GLY A 318 -11.10 -12.30 -13.84
C GLY A 318 -11.50 -13.59 -13.12
N GLU A 319 -12.07 -13.51 -11.92
CA GLU A 319 -12.44 -14.66 -11.08
C GLU A 319 -13.80 -14.46 -10.38
N PRO A 320 -14.42 -15.53 -9.82
CA PRO A 320 -15.56 -15.37 -8.92
C PRO A 320 -15.23 -14.42 -7.76
N TYR A 321 -16.17 -13.53 -7.43
CA TYR A 321 -15.99 -12.46 -6.41
C TYR A 321 -15.05 -11.32 -6.80
N ALA A 322 -14.54 -11.30 -8.04
CA ALA A 322 -13.99 -10.09 -8.66
C ALA A 322 -15.09 -9.41 -9.49
N SER A 323 -15.50 -8.21 -9.09
CA SER A 323 -16.44 -7.37 -9.84
C SER A 323 -16.22 -5.91 -9.48
N GLU A 324 -16.53 -4.98 -10.39
CA GLU A 324 -16.45 -3.55 -10.10
C GLU A 324 -17.25 -3.18 -8.85
N TYR A 325 -18.44 -3.75 -8.67
CA TYR A 325 -19.27 -3.50 -7.49
C TYR A 325 -18.57 -3.93 -6.20
N LEU A 326 -17.98 -5.12 -6.16
CA LEU A 326 -17.30 -5.61 -4.96
C LEU A 326 -16.03 -4.81 -4.66
N ALA A 327 -15.29 -4.42 -5.68
CA ALA A 327 -14.15 -3.51 -5.52
C ALA A 327 -14.58 -2.14 -4.97
N ALA A 328 -15.65 -1.58 -5.50
CA ALA A 328 -16.19 -0.31 -5.04
C ALA A 328 -16.61 -0.37 -3.55
N GLN A 329 -17.20 -1.48 -3.11
CA GLN A 329 -17.54 -1.68 -1.69
C GLN A 329 -16.30 -1.80 -0.81
N TYR A 330 -15.27 -2.51 -1.27
CA TYR A 330 -13.99 -2.61 -0.57
C TYR A 330 -13.32 -1.23 -0.39
N TYR A 331 -13.26 -0.42 -1.44
CA TYR A 331 -12.68 0.92 -1.37
C TYR A 331 -13.50 1.85 -0.48
N ASN A 332 -14.83 1.84 -0.61
CA ASN A 332 -15.71 2.65 0.22
C ASN A 332 -15.54 2.34 1.71
N SER A 333 -15.56 1.06 2.09
CA SER A 333 -15.44 0.67 3.49
C SER A 333 -14.05 0.95 4.05
N THR A 334 -12.99 0.72 3.27
CA THR A 334 -11.61 1.04 3.65
C THR A 334 -11.44 2.53 3.94
N ILE A 335 -11.87 3.39 3.02
CA ILE A 335 -11.79 4.86 3.17
C ILE A 335 -12.69 5.34 4.31
N THR A 336 -13.89 4.75 4.48
CA THR A 336 -14.78 5.07 5.60
C THR A 336 -14.11 4.78 6.95
N ARG A 337 -13.38 3.66 7.05
CA ARG A 337 -12.64 3.30 8.26
C ARG A 337 -11.43 4.18 8.50
N MET A 338 -10.69 4.57 7.47
CA MET A 338 -9.60 5.54 7.61
C MET A 338 -10.07 6.89 8.21
N LYS A 339 -11.34 7.26 8.01
CA LYS A 339 -11.94 8.47 8.61
C LYS A 339 -12.42 8.28 10.06
N ASP A 340 -12.61 7.05 10.51
CA ASP A 340 -13.13 6.76 11.85
C ASP A 340 -11.98 6.76 12.87
N PRO A 341 -11.93 7.71 13.83
CA PRO A 341 -10.87 7.76 14.85
C PRO A 341 -10.77 6.53 15.75
N THR A 342 -11.82 5.70 15.77
CA THR A 342 -11.82 4.43 16.51
C THR A 342 -11.25 3.28 15.72
N SER A 343 -11.04 3.46 14.41
CA SER A 343 -10.52 2.42 13.55
C SER A 343 -9.00 2.27 13.67
N ALA A 344 -8.50 1.04 13.54
CA ALA A 344 -7.05 0.82 13.43
C ALA A 344 -6.46 1.38 12.13
N LEU A 345 -7.29 1.72 11.14
CA LEU A 345 -6.89 2.40 9.89
C LEU A 345 -6.78 3.92 10.03
N TYR A 346 -7.21 4.49 11.15
CA TYR A 346 -7.07 5.93 11.39
C TYR A 346 -5.59 6.34 11.42
N GLY A 347 -5.24 7.36 10.62
CA GLY A 347 -3.88 7.88 10.50
C GLY A 347 -2.86 6.90 9.89
N VAL A 348 -3.31 5.84 9.22
CA VAL A 348 -2.44 4.92 8.47
C VAL A 348 -2.28 5.44 7.05
N ASP A 349 -1.03 5.60 6.60
CA ASP A 349 -0.74 5.85 5.19
C ASP A 349 -1.12 4.59 4.39
N LEU A 350 -2.01 4.71 3.41
CA LEU A 350 -2.58 3.60 2.66
C LEU A 350 -2.60 3.91 1.17
N TYR A 351 -1.97 3.05 0.38
CA TYR A 351 -1.87 3.16 -1.06
C TYR A 351 -2.71 2.06 -1.73
N LEU A 352 -3.67 2.48 -2.55
CA LEU A 352 -4.52 1.58 -3.32
C LEU A 352 -3.75 0.98 -4.49
N PHE A 353 -3.98 -0.30 -4.76
CA PHE A 353 -3.47 -1.01 -5.93
C PHE A 353 -4.63 -1.30 -6.89
N GLU A 354 -4.74 -0.64 -8.04
CA GLU A 354 -3.84 0.41 -8.59
C GLU A 354 -4.60 1.40 -9.49
N ALA A 355 -3.91 2.39 -10.08
CA ALA A 355 -4.56 3.44 -10.86
C ALA A 355 -5.25 2.91 -12.14
N LEU A 356 -4.56 2.10 -12.93
CA LEU A 356 -4.99 1.65 -14.26
C LEU A 356 -5.01 0.13 -14.35
N ASP A 357 -5.90 -0.43 -15.16
CA ASP A 357 -5.81 -1.84 -15.55
C ASP A 357 -4.57 -2.07 -16.44
N GLU A 358 -3.84 -3.14 -16.15
CA GLU A 358 -2.61 -3.53 -16.87
C GLU A 358 -2.78 -4.89 -17.57
N ASP A 359 -3.18 -4.87 -18.84
CA ASP A 359 -3.64 -6.04 -19.60
C ASP A 359 -2.58 -7.10 -19.92
N LEU A 360 -1.29 -6.77 -19.77
CA LEU A 360 -0.18 -7.72 -19.91
C LEU A 360 0.13 -8.46 -18.61
N LYS A 361 -0.48 -8.12 -17.46
CA LYS A 361 -0.34 -8.92 -16.23
C LYS A 361 -1.19 -10.19 -16.35
N HIS A 362 -0.54 -11.36 -16.32
CA HIS A 362 -1.18 -12.63 -16.69
C HIS A 362 -0.88 -13.80 -15.76
N ASN A 363 -0.27 -13.55 -14.59
CA ASN A 363 0.05 -14.62 -13.63
C ASN A 363 -1.22 -15.27 -13.05
N MET A 364 -2.31 -14.51 -12.93
CA MET A 364 -3.66 -15.00 -12.61
C MET A 364 -4.71 -14.21 -13.40
N PRO A 365 -5.93 -14.73 -13.57
CA PRO A 365 -6.98 -14.04 -14.33
C PRO A 365 -7.38 -12.66 -13.77
N VAL A 366 -7.15 -12.41 -12.48
CA VAL A 366 -7.47 -11.13 -11.82
C VAL A 366 -6.42 -10.04 -12.05
N GLU A 367 -5.20 -10.41 -12.46
CA GLU A 367 -4.04 -9.50 -12.45
C GLU A 367 -4.19 -8.32 -13.41
N ALA A 368 -4.95 -8.49 -14.49
CA ALA A 368 -5.23 -7.42 -15.45
C ALA A 368 -6.34 -6.44 -15.01
N HIS A 369 -6.89 -6.61 -13.80
CA HIS A 369 -8.18 -6.00 -13.42
C HIS A 369 -8.18 -5.29 -12.06
N TRP A 370 -7.02 -4.86 -11.56
CA TRP A 370 -6.88 -4.16 -10.27
C TRP A 370 -7.11 -2.65 -10.36
N GLY A 371 -7.18 -2.09 -11.56
CA GLY A 371 -7.30 -0.65 -11.79
C GLY A 371 -8.59 -0.06 -11.21
N LEU A 372 -8.49 1.12 -10.61
CA LEU A 372 -9.64 1.99 -10.34
C LEU A 372 -10.22 2.56 -11.65
N MET A 373 -9.36 2.69 -12.67
CA MET A 373 -9.69 3.10 -14.02
C MET A 373 -9.36 1.99 -15.02
N ASP A 374 -9.99 2.05 -16.19
CA ASP A 374 -9.57 1.24 -17.34
C ASP A 374 -8.24 1.76 -17.95
N ALA A 375 -7.71 1.05 -18.94
CA ALA A 375 -6.48 1.45 -19.64
C ALA A 375 -6.58 2.82 -20.36
N ASN A 376 -7.79 3.32 -20.60
CA ASN A 376 -8.04 4.64 -21.21
C ASN A 376 -8.13 5.76 -20.16
N GLY A 377 -8.00 5.44 -18.88
CA GLY A 377 -8.14 6.38 -17.78
C GLY A 377 -9.59 6.71 -17.42
N ASP A 378 -10.59 5.96 -17.90
CA ASP A 378 -11.98 6.12 -17.44
C ASP A 378 -12.15 5.44 -16.08
N ILE A 379 -12.66 6.17 -15.08
CA ILE A 379 -13.01 5.58 -13.79
C ILE A 379 -14.12 4.56 -14.02
N LYS A 380 -13.94 3.36 -13.46
CA LYS A 380 -14.94 2.28 -13.55
C LYS A 380 -16.25 2.71 -12.92
N GLU A 381 -17.36 2.34 -13.54
CA GLU A 381 -18.67 2.95 -13.27
C GLU A 381 -19.11 2.73 -11.81
N GLU A 382 -18.97 1.50 -11.30
CA GLU A 382 -19.37 1.21 -9.93
C GLU A 382 -18.41 1.86 -8.92
N ILE A 383 -17.12 1.99 -9.23
CA ILE A 383 -16.16 2.71 -8.39
C ILE A 383 -16.55 4.18 -8.30
N ALA A 384 -16.80 4.84 -9.44
CA ALA A 384 -17.26 6.24 -9.47
C ALA A 384 -18.58 6.43 -8.71
N ARG A 385 -19.51 5.46 -8.81
CA ARG A 385 -20.82 5.51 -8.17
C ARG A 385 -20.75 5.41 -6.64
N TYR A 386 -19.85 4.59 -6.11
CA TYR A 386 -19.76 4.31 -4.67
C TYR A 386 -18.53 4.93 -4.00
N TRP A 387 -17.71 5.72 -4.70
CA TRP A 387 -16.58 6.41 -4.09
C TRP A 387 -17.05 7.35 -2.97
N PRO A 388 -16.51 7.25 -1.75
CA PRO A 388 -16.94 8.08 -0.63
C PRO A 388 -16.33 9.49 -0.72
N SER A 389 -17.02 10.48 -0.14
CA SER A 389 -16.41 11.80 0.09
C SER A 389 -15.20 11.67 1.01
N LEU A 390 -14.09 12.30 0.63
CA LEU A 390 -12.87 12.38 1.43
C LEU A 390 -12.91 13.52 2.45
N ASN A 391 -13.74 14.54 2.25
CA ASN A 391 -13.86 15.64 3.20
C ASN A 391 -14.61 15.19 4.45
N ASN A 392 -14.03 15.50 5.62
CA ASN A 392 -14.64 15.28 6.95
C ASN A 392 -15.77 16.28 7.25
N ASP A 393 -16.50 16.76 6.24
CA ASP A 393 -17.63 17.67 6.42
C ASP A 393 -18.75 16.95 7.19
N THR A 394 -18.66 17.05 8.50
CA THR A 394 -19.67 16.67 9.50
C THR A 394 -20.97 17.48 9.37
N ASN A 395 -21.15 18.25 8.29
CA ASN A 395 -22.32 19.06 8.00
C ASN A 395 -23.16 18.57 6.82
N VAL A 396 -22.88 17.42 6.20
CA VAL A 396 -23.77 16.85 5.15
C VAL A 396 -24.75 15.83 5.75
N ALA A 397 -25.42 16.23 6.82
CA ALA A 397 -26.61 15.56 7.30
C ALA A 397 -27.81 16.51 7.17
N GLU A 398 -28.08 17.03 5.96
CA GLU A 398 -29.40 17.64 5.68
C GLU A 398 -29.83 17.76 4.20
N ASN A 399 -28.95 17.57 3.19
CA ASN A 399 -29.35 17.81 1.79
C ASN A 399 -29.56 16.59 0.88
N ASP A 400 -29.43 15.34 1.37
CA ASP A 400 -29.69 14.13 0.54
C ASP A 400 -31.19 13.77 0.41
N THR A 401 -32.11 14.70 0.74
CA THR A 401 -33.56 14.49 0.58
C THR A 401 -34.16 15.14 -0.66
N ASP A 402 -33.43 16.02 -1.37
CA ASP A 402 -33.97 16.72 -2.54
C ASP A 402 -33.65 16.05 -3.89
N MET A 403 -32.60 15.21 -3.99
CA MET A 403 -32.34 14.46 -5.23
C MET A 403 -33.20 13.19 -5.41
N LYS A 404 -33.94 12.75 -4.38
CA LYS A 404 -34.83 11.58 -4.46
C LYS A 404 -36.28 11.92 -4.84
N LYS A 405 -36.65 13.20 -4.98
CA LYS A 405 -38.03 13.58 -5.33
C LYS A 405 -38.30 13.74 -6.83
N ASP A 406 -37.28 13.97 -7.65
CA ASP A 406 -37.48 14.27 -9.08
C ASP A 406 -37.43 13.05 -10.03
N LYS A 407 -37.46 11.81 -9.51
CA LYS A 407 -37.46 10.59 -10.34
C LYS A 407 -38.58 9.58 -10.06
N VAL A 408 -39.64 9.97 -9.33
CA VAL A 408 -40.76 9.05 -8.99
C VAL A 408 -42.05 9.33 -9.78
N GLU A 409 -42.12 10.38 -10.62
CA GLU A 409 -43.27 10.58 -11.53
C GLU A 409 -42.92 10.20 -12.97
N ASN A 410 -42.93 8.89 -13.25
CA ASN A 410 -43.32 8.26 -14.53
C ASN A 410 -42.75 6.85 -14.62
N ARG A 411 -43.39 5.89 -13.95
CA ARG A 411 -43.47 4.51 -14.45
C ARG A 411 -44.84 3.95 -14.14
N ASP A 412 -45.64 3.87 -15.20
CA ASP A 412 -46.93 3.21 -15.25
C ASP A 412 -46.87 1.75 -14.75
N ASP A 413 -48.00 1.38 -14.16
CA ASP A 413 -48.37 0.08 -13.63
C ASP A 413 -48.24 -1.06 -14.66
N SER A 414 -47.34 -2.01 -14.40
CA SER A 414 -47.55 -3.40 -14.84
C SER A 414 -46.63 -4.42 -14.14
N PHE A 415 -46.73 -4.63 -12.83
CA PHE A 415 -46.23 -5.87 -12.21
C PHE A 415 -47.01 -6.21 -10.94
N SER A 416 -48.26 -6.64 -11.11
CA SER A 416 -49.01 -7.38 -10.10
C SER A 416 -49.46 -8.72 -10.69
N ASN A 417 -48.61 -9.74 -10.57
CA ASN A 417 -48.97 -11.17 -10.44
C ASN A 417 -47.74 -12.07 -10.64
N ALA A 418 -47.03 -12.37 -9.55
CA ALA A 418 -46.20 -13.58 -9.45
C ALA A 418 -45.77 -13.84 -7.99
N SER A 419 -46.71 -13.80 -7.03
CA SER A 419 -46.50 -14.35 -5.69
C SER A 419 -47.22 -15.69 -5.60
N GLY A 420 -46.58 -16.74 -6.12
CA GLY A 420 -47.07 -18.11 -6.05
C GLY A 420 -46.03 -19.09 -6.58
N ASN A 421 -45.62 -20.02 -5.72
CA ASN A 421 -44.71 -21.16 -5.98
C ASN A 421 -43.20 -20.88 -5.99
N LEU A 422 -42.62 -20.81 -4.79
CA LEU A 422 -41.31 -21.42 -4.50
C LEU A 422 -41.36 -22.07 -3.10
N ARG A 423 -42.05 -23.22 -3.02
CA ARG A 423 -41.86 -24.22 -1.98
C ARG A 423 -41.69 -25.57 -2.68
N ALA A 424 -40.68 -26.32 -2.22
CA ALA A 424 -40.30 -27.68 -2.62
C ALA A 424 -39.42 -27.80 -3.87
N THR A 425 -38.11 -27.87 -3.67
CA THR A 425 -37.28 -29.03 -4.07
C THR A 425 -35.84 -28.84 -3.61
N TYR A 426 -35.49 -29.45 -2.47
CA TYR A 426 -34.15 -29.99 -2.21
C TYR A 426 -34.35 -31.21 -1.31
N ALA A 427 -34.15 -32.39 -1.92
CA ALA A 427 -33.93 -33.67 -1.27
C ALA A 427 -32.57 -34.17 -1.76
#